data_AF-A0A8B9REF1-F1
#
_entry.id   AF-A0A8B9REF1-F1
#
_cell.length_a   1.000
_cell.length_b   1.000
_cell.length_c   1.000
_cell.angle_alpha   90.00
_cell.angle_beta   90.00
_cell.angle_gamma   90.00
#
_symmetry.space_group_name_H-M   'P 1'
#
loop_
_entity.id
_entity.type
_entity.pdbx_description
1 polymer ?
#
loop_
_entity_poly.entity_id
_entity_poly.type
_entity_poly.pdbx_seq_one_letter_code
_entity_poly.pdbx_strand_id
1 'polypeptide(L)'
;TLLWILFSPSLFLIIKSLTLTLTEAFFVGAGNKLGEPIPIEKAHEHIFGMVLMNDWSARDIQAWEYVPLGPFLGKNFGTTISPWVVPMEALMPFAEPNVVQDPEPLPYLCHQDPYTFNINLFVSVKGEKMSKASTICKSNFKYMYWTMKQQLAHHTVNGCNARPGDLLASGTISGPDPESFGSMLELSWRGSKTIDLGGGESRTFLKDGDEVTITGYCEGRGYRVGFGQCQGKIIPALQQ
;
A
#
# COMPACT_ATOMS: atom_id res chain seq x y z
N THR A 1 16.02 -25.24 31.54
CA THR A 1 14.61 -24.80 31.55
C THR A 1 14.11 -24.82 30.12
N LEU A 2 13.61 -25.96 29.66
CA LEU A 2 13.01 -26.11 28.33
C LEU A 2 11.63 -25.47 28.34
N LEU A 3 11.43 -24.43 27.52
CA LEU A 3 10.12 -23.86 27.28
C LEU A 3 9.40 -24.75 26.24
N TRP A 4 8.42 -25.50 26.70
CA TRP A 4 7.47 -26.20 25.85
C TRP A 4 6.67 -25.16 25.05
N ILE A 5 6.98 -25.01 23.77
CA ILE A 5 6.08 -24.37 22.81
C ILE A 5 4.93 -25.36 22.61
N LEU A 6 3.77 -25.02 23.17
CA LEU A 6 2.51 -25.71 22.93
C LEU A 6 2.21 -25.66 21.42
N PHE A 7 2.51 -26.76 20.73
CA PHE A 7 1.97 -27.03 19.41
C PHE A 7 0.46 -27.26 19.55
N SER A 8 -0.33 -26.22 19.32
CA SER A 8 -1.74 -26.39 18.98
C SER A 8 -1.81 -26.94 17.55
N PRO A 9 -2.56 -28.03 17.27
CA PRO A 9 -2.69 -28.54 15.92
C PRO A 9 -3.34 -27.45 15.07
N SER A 10 -2.59 -26.95 14.09
CA SER A 10 -3.04 -25.93 13.17
C SER A 10 -4.27 -26.46 12.41
N LEU A 11 -5.48 -26.10 12.84
CA LEU A 11 -6.65 -26.33 12.02
C LEU A 11 -6.45 -25.56 10.70
N PHE A 12 -6.71 -26.23 9.59
CA PHE A 12 -6.89 -25.57 8.30
C PHE A 12 -8.09 -24.63 8.44
N LEU A 13 -7.84 -23.33 8.61
CA LEU A 13 -8.87 -22.35 8.95
C LEU A 13 -9.09 -21.40 7.77
N ILE A 14 -10.37 -21.13 7.51
CA ILE A 14 -10.81 -19.99 6.70
C ILE A 14 -10.21 -18.72 7.32
N ILE A 15 -9.69 -17.82 6.47
CA ILE A 15 -9.12 -16.52 6.87
C ILE A 15 -10.16 -15.75 7.68
N LYS A 16 -9.82 -15.38 8.92
CA LYS A 16 -10.69 -14.61 9.83
C LYS A 16 -10.38 -13.12 9.82
N SER A 17 -9.15 -12.76 9.45
CA SER A 17 -8.64 -11.39 9.52
C SER A 17 -8.18 -10.89 8.14
N LEU A 18 -9.07 -10.95 7.15
CA LEU A 18 -8.83 -10.44 5.80
C LEU A 18 -8.95 -8.92 5.77
N THR A 19 -7.92 -8.24 5.25
CA THR A 19 -7.91 -6.77 5.14
C THR A 19 -7.37 -6.31 3.80
N LEU A 20 -7.82 -5.12 3.40
CA LEU A 20 -7.14 -4.29 2.41
C LEU A 20 -5.89 -3.62 3.01
N THR A 21 -5.04 -3.13 2.11
CA THR A 21 -3.92 -2.23 2.43
C THR A 21 -3.87 -1.14 1.36
N LEU A 22 -4.16 0.11 1.73
CA LEU A 22 -4.03 1.29 0.87
C LEU A 22 -2.56 1.53 0.56
N THR A 23 -2.19 1.39 -0.70
CA THR A 23 -0.82 1.51 -1.18
C THR A 23 -0.82 2.22 -2.53
N GLU A 24 0.29 2.86 -2.89
CA GLU A 24 0.60 3.23 -4.26
C GLU A 24 1.88 2.53 -4.68
N ALA A 25 2.06 2.35 -5.99
CA ALA A 25 3.25 1.73 -6.52
C ALA A 25 3.73 2.45 -7.77
N PHE A 26 5.04 2.48 -7.99
CA PHE A 26 5.63 3.03 -9.18
C PHE A 26 6.29 1.96 -10.03
N PHE A 27 6.16 2.12 -11.34
CA PHE A 27 6.87 1.30 -12.32
C PHE A 27 8.28 1.83 -12.54
N VAL A 28 9.24 0.93 -12.56
CA VAL A 28 10.59 1.20 -13.06
C VAL A 28 10.51 1.38 -14.57
N GLY A 29 11.03 2.51 -15.05
CA GLY A 29 11.22 2.82 -16.46
C GLY A 29 12.52 2.20 -16.96
N ALA A 30 13.59 2.99 -17.06
CA ALA A 30 14.92 2.44 -17.33
C ALA A 30 15.40 1.60 -16.14
N GLY A 31 16.00 0.44 -16.40
CA GLY A 31 16.64 -0.39 -15.36
C GLY A 31 18.09 0.00 -15.08
N ASN A 32 18.78 -0.81 -14.28
CA ASN A 32 20.24 -0.76 -14.07
C ASN A 32 20.88 -2.13 -14.32
N LYS A 33 22.19 -2.17 -14.55
CA LYS A 33 22.93 -3.43 -14.68
C LYS A 33 23.15 -4.06 -13.32
N LEU A 34 23.22 -5.39 -13.27
CA LEU A 34 23.58 -6.12 -12.06
C LEU A 34 24.96 -5.67 -11.58
N GLY A 35 25.06 -5.32 -10.29
CA GLY A 35 26.27 -4.78 -9.68
C GLY A 35 26.47 -3.27 -9.84
N GLU A 36 25.59 -2.57 -10.58
CA GLU A 36 25.67 -1.13 -10.78
C GLU A 36 24.49 -0.42 -10.10
N PRO A 37 24.65 0.14 -8.89
CA PRO A 37 23.58 0.85 -8.18
C PRO A 37 23.06 2.08 -8.93
N ILE A 38 21.80 2.45 -8.68
CA ILE A 38 21.23 3.73 -9.13
C ILE A 38 21.53 4.79 -8.06
N PRO A 39 22.37 5.80 -8.33
CA PRO A 39 22.57 6.92 -7.41
C PRO A 39 21.27 7.69 -7.20
N ILE A 40 21.04 8.20 -5.98
CA ILE A 40 19.79 8.88 -5.65
C ILE A 40 19.51 10.11 -6.52
N GLU A 41 20.55 10.79 -6.99
CA GLU A 41 20.45 11.94 -7.89
C GLU A 41 19.81 11.56 -9.21
N LYS A 42 20.02 10.32 -9.67
CA LYS A 42 19.50 9.78 -10.94
C LYS A 42 18.22 8.97 -10.78
N ALA A 43 17.81 8.63 -9.56
CA ALA A 43 16.66 7.74 -9.33
C ALA A 43 15.37 8.20 -10.04
N HIS A 44 15.15 9.51 -10.18
CA HIS A 44 14.00 10.07 -10.88
C HIS A 44 13.93 9.70 -12.38
N GLU A 45 15.08 9.49 -13.05
CA GLU A 45 15.16 9.06 -14.46
C GLU A 45 14.68 7.62 -14.67
N HIS A 46 14.59 6.84 -13.58
CA HIS A 46 14.23 5.43 -13.58
C HIS A 46 12.79 5.18 -13.13
N ILE A 47 12.01 6.22 -12.79
CA ILE A 47 10.64 6.09 -12.29
C ILE A 47 9.68 6.55 -13.40
N PHE A 48 8.95 5.60 -13.99
CA PHE A 48 8.07 5.89 -15.14
C PHE A 48 6.77 6.58 -14.72
N GLY A 49 6.10 6.02 -13.72
CA GLY A 49 4.79 6.50 -13.30
C GLY A 49 4.17 5.63 -12.22
N MET A 50 3.04 6.07 -11.70
CA MET A 50 2.40 5.51 -10.51
C MET A 50 1.03 4.90 -10.81
N VAL A 51 0.66 3.93 -9.97
CA VAL A 51 -0.66 3.30 -9.90
C VAL A 51 -1.12 3.20 -8.45
N LEU A 52 -2.44 3.14 -8.26
CA LEU A 52 -3.02 2.70 -7.00
C LEU A 52 -2.79 1.20 -6.83
N MET A 53 -2.61 0.75 -5.59
CA MET A 53 -2.42 -0.66 -5.27
C MET A 53 -3.20 -1.06 -4.01
N ASN A 54 -3.81 -2.24 -4.03
CA ASN A 54 -4.31 -2.92 -2.85
C ASN A 54 -3.50 -4.20 -2.62
N ASP A 55 -2.67 -4.18 -1.58
CA ASP A 55 -1.92 -5.34 -1.11
C ASP A 55 -2.77 -6.14 -0.10
N TRP A 56 -3.62 -7.03 -0.63
CA TRP A 56 -4.56 -7.83 0.16
C TRP A 56 -3.82 -8.67 1.18
N SER A 57 -4.36 -8.74 2.40
CA SER A 57 -3.64 -9.37 3.50
C SER A 57 -4.52 -10.26 4.37
N ALA A 58 -4.09 -11.50 4.58
CA ALA A 58 -4.66 -12.43 5.55
C ALA A 58 -3.81 -12.36 6.84
N ARG A 59 -4.24 -11.53 7.81
CA ARG A 59 -3.39 -11.13 8.94
C ARG A 59 -3.17 -12.23 9.97
N ASP A 60 -4.09 -13.16 10.08
CA ASP A 60 -3.96 -14.37 10.90
C ASP A 60 -2.94 -15.35 10.32
N ILE A 61 -2.99 -15.62 9.01
CA ILE A 61 -1.96 -16.41 8.30
C ILE A 61 -0.60 -15.73 8.44
N GLN A 62 -0.54 -14.43 8.13
CA GLN A 62 0.68 -13.64 8.19
C GLN A 62 1.31 -13.68 9.60
N ALA A 63 0.50 -13.51 10.66
CA ALA A 63 1.00 -13.51 12.04
C ALA A 63 1.65 -14.84 12.46
N TRP A 64 1.17 -15.95 11.91
CA TRP A 64 1.74 -17.28 12.16
C TRP A 64 3.04 -17.51 11.38
N GLU A 65 3.09 -17.13 10.09
CA GLU A 65 4.19 -17.52 9.20
C GLU A 65 5.40 -16.57 9.22
N TYR A 66 5.22 -15.29 9.55
CA TYR A 66 6.21 -14.27 9.17
C TYR A 66 7.54 -14.35 9.94
N VAL A 67 7.58 -15.06 11.06
CA VAL A 67 8.81 -15.22 11.84
C VAL A 67 9.55 -16.47 11.35
N PRO A 68 10.81 -16.36 10.88
CA PRO A 68 11.66 -15.17 10.79
C PRO A 68 11.77 -14.56 9.37
N LEU A 69 11.11 -15.14 8.37
CA LEU A 69 11.41 -14.89 6.95
C LEU A 69 10.57 -13.79 6.29
N GLY A 70 9.67 -13.16 7.05
CA GLY A 70 8.76 -12.14 6.57
C GLY A 70 7.46 -12.69 5.97
N PRO A 71 6.57 -11.80 5.53
CA PRO A 71 5.25 -12.17 5.00
C PRO A 71 5.35 -13.02 3.72
N PHE A 72 4.49 -14.03 3.58
CA PHE A 72 4.46 -14.91 2.41
C PHE A 72 3.02 -15.24 1.97
N LEU A 73 2.41 -16.32 2.47
CA LEU A 73 1.05 -16.75 2.09
C LEU A 73 -0.02 -15.75 2.55
N GLY A 74 0.27 -14.99 3.60
CA GLY A 74 -0.57 -13.89 4.06
C GLY A 74 -0.69 -12.74 3.06
N LYS A 75 0.04 -12.76 1.94
CA LYS A 75 0.12 -11.70 0.93
C LYS A 75 -0.02 -12.20 -0.51
N ASN A 76 0.62 -13.33 -0.85
CA ASN A 76 0.78 -13.77 -2.24
C ASN A 76 -0.50 -14.30 -2.91
N PHE A 77 -1.62 -14.35 -2.20
CA PHE A 77 -2.92 -14.79 -2.75
C PHE A 77 -3.57 -13.74 -3.65
N GLY A 78 -3.19 -12.47 -3.52
CA GLY A 78 -3.76 -11.41 -4.35
C GLY A 78 -3.14 -10.05 -4.12
N THR A 79 -2.85 -9.35 -5.21
CA THR A 79 -2.50 -7.93 -5.22
C THR A 79 -3.20 -7.30 -6.42
N THR A 80 -3.89 -6.18 -6.21
CA THR A 80 -4.60 -5.46 -7.26
C THR A 80 -3.93 -4.13 -7.52
N ILE A 81 -3.82 -3.72 -8.79
CA ILE A 81 -3.38 -2.37 -9.17
C ILE A 81 -4.43 -1.71 -10.07
N SER A 82 -4.48 -0.37 -10.06
CA SER A 82 -5.26 0.38 -11.04
C SER A 82 -4.67 0.22 -12.45
N PRO A 83 -5.50 0.22 -13.52
CA PRO A 83 -5.02 -0.07 -14.87
C PRO A 83 -4.27 1.10 -15.54
N TRP A 84 -4.48 2.33 -15.06
CA TRP A 84 -3.88 3.53 -15.66
C TRP A 84 -2.62 3.93 -14.91
N VAL A 85 -1.47 3.80 -15.58
CA VAL A 85 -0.19 4.31 -15.08
C VAL A 85 -0.14 5.81 -15.32
N VAL A 86 -0.19 6.60 -14.25
CA VAL A 86 -0.07 8.06 -14.33
C VAL A 86 1.41 8.42 -14.42
N PRO A 87 1.88 9.03 -15.52
CA PRO A 87 3.30 9.31 -15.72
C PRO A 87 3.79 10.36 -14.72
N MET A 88 5.06 10.29 -14.32
CA MET A 88 5.62 11.21 -13.33
C MET A 88 5.50 12.68 -13.76
N GLU A 89 5.61 12.97 -15.06
CA GLU A 89 5.45 14.32 -15.62
C GLU A 89 4.07 14.93 -15.33
N ALA A 90 3.02 14.10 -15.25
CA ALA A 90 1.68 14.57 -14.89
C ALA A 90 1.56 14.83 -13.37
N LEU A 91 2.42 14.22 -12.56
CA LEU A 91 2.44 14.34 -11.10
C LEU A 91 3.37 15.46 -10.61
N MET A 92 4.40 15.82 -11.38
CA MET A 92 5.37 16.87 -11.02
C MET A 92 4.74 18.21 -10.56
N PRO A 93 3.63 18.70 -11.16
CA PRO A 93 2.97 19.91 -10.66
C PRO A 93 2.43 19.82 -9.22
N PHE A 94 2.33 18.62 -8.67
CA PHE A 94 1.83 18.32 -7.33
C PHE A 94 2.92 17.84 -6.37
N ALA A 95 4.19 17.99 -6.75
CA ALA A 95 5.31 17.75 -5.86
C ALA A 95 5.32 18.79 -4.73
N GLU A 96 5.52 18.30 -3.50
CA GLU A 96 5.68 19.07 -2.26
C GLU A 96 7.06 18.80 -1.66
N PRO A 97 7.56 19.68 -0.77
CA PRO A 97 8.77 19.42 -0.02
C PRO A 97 8.74 18.07 0.68
N ASN A 98 9.90 17.39 0.71
CA ASN A 98 10.02 16.09 1.38
C ASN A 98 9.81 16.25 2.89
N VAL A 99 9.32 15.19 3.54
CA VAL A 99 9.20 15.13 5.01
C VAL A 99 10.60 15.29 5.62
N VAL A 100 10.70 16.09 6.70
CA VAL A 100 11.96 16.21 7.45
C VAL A 100 12.24 14.88 8.13
N GLN A 101 13.42 14.31 7.86
CA GLN A 101 13.83 13.03 8.42
C GLN A 101 14.76 13.23 9.62
N ASP A 102 14.44 12.57 10.73
CA ASP A 102 15.24 12.50 11.96
C ASP A 102 15.28 11.04 12.44
N PRO A 103 16.46 10.39 12.52
CA PRO A 103 17.79 10.92 12.19
C PRO A 103 17.96 11.23 10.70
N GLU A 104 18.92 12.10 10.39
CA GLU A 104 19.35 12.34 9.01
C GLU A 104 19.78 11.00 8.38
N PRO A 105 19.30 10.67 7.16
CA PRO A 105 19.72 9.46 6.46
C PRO A 105 21.22 9.43 6.18
N LEU A 106 21.75 8.24 5.87
CA LEU A 106 23.10 8.13 5.31
C LEU A 106 23.19 8.87 3.96
N PRO A 107 24.38 9.39 3.59
CA PRO A 107 24.52 10.27 2.42
C PRO A 107 23.93 9.74 1.10
N TYR A 108 23.98 8.43 0.85
CA TYR A 108 23.43 7.83 -0.38
C TYR A 108 21.89 7.88 -0.47
N LEU A 109 21.20 8.24 0.63
CA LEU A 109 19.76 8.44 0.71
C LEU A 109 19.36 9.91 0.84
N CYS A 110 20.31 10.84 0.88
CA CYS A 110 20.04 12.26 1.02
C CYS A 110 19.76 12.89 -0.34
N HIS A 111 18.65 13.62 -0.46
CA HIS A 111 18.35 14.46 -1.63
C HIS A 111 17.52 15.68 -1.22
N GLN A 112 17.70 16.80 -1.93
CA GLN A 112 17.10 18.11 -1.59
C GLN A 112 15.93 18.49 -2.49
N ASP A 113 15.84 17.89 -3.67
CA ASP A 113 14.76 18.16 -4.62
C ASP A 113 13.42 17.58 -4.11
N PRO A 114 12.31 18.33 -4.22
CA PRO A 114 10.97 17.85 -3.88
C PRO A 114 10.58 16.60 -4.67
N TYR A 115 10.23 15.53 -3.98
CA TYR A 115 9.77 14.27 -4.58
C TYR A 115 8.72 13.54 -3.71
N THR A 116 8.04 14.29 -2.86
CA THR A 116 6.81 13.90 -2.17
C THR A 116 5.63 14.45 -2.98
N PHE A 117 4.52 13.71 -3.11
CA PHE A 117 3.41 14.12 -3.98
C PHE A 117 2.10 14.26 -3.21
N ASN A 118 1.39 15.36 -3.45
CA ASN A 118 0.06 15.60 -2.89
C ASN A 118 -1.01 14.87 -3.71
N ILE A 119 -1.30 13.64 -3.29
CA ILE A 119 -2.26 12.74 -3.94
C ILE A 119 -3.32 12.40 -2.89
N ASN A 120 -4.54 12.88 -3.09
CA ASN A 120 -5.66 12.57 -2.20
C ASN A 120 -6.12 11.13 -2.45
N LEU A 121 -6.20 10.32 -1.40
CA LEU A 121 -6.49 8.90 -1.49
C LEU A 121 -7.72 8.53 -0.67
N PHE A 122 -8.55 7.66 -1.24
CA PHE A 122 -9.81 7.24 -0.65
C PHE A 122 -9.97 5.73 -0.77
N VAL A 123 -10.43 5.10 0.32
CA VAL A 123 -10.86 3.70 0.31
C VAL A 123 -12.33 3.64 0.67
N SER A 124 -13.11 2.96 -0.15
CA SER A 124 -14.51 2.65 0.14
C SER A 124 -14.76 1.14 0.18
N VAL A 125 -15.67 0.74 1.07
CA VAL A 125 -16.17 -0.63 1.19
C VAL A 125 -17.67 -0.66 0.93
N LYS A 126 -18.11 -1.59 0.10
CA LYS A 126 -19.52 -1.87 -0.16
C LYS A 126 -19.80 -3.34 0.15
N GLY A 127 -20.53 -3.59 1.23
CA GLY A 127 -21.05 -4.93 1.50
C GLY A 127 -22.13 -5.34 0.53
N GLU A 128 -22.33 -6.64 0.35
CA GLU A 128 -23.24 -7.20 -0.66
C GLU A 128 -24.68 -6.68 -0.56
N LYS A 129 -25.18 -6.47 0.66
CA LYS A 129 -26.54 -5.97 0.92
C LYS A 129 -26.64 -4.44 0.91
N MET A 130 -25.53 -3.73 0.76
CA MET A 130 -25.51 -2.27 0.80
C MET A 130 -25.84 -1.68 -0.56
N SER A 131 -26.69 -0.65 -0.58
CA SER A 131 -27.02 0.08 -1.81
C SER A 131 -25.93 1.07 -2.22
N LYS A 132 -25.14 1.58 -1.28
CA LYS A 132 -24.04 2.53 -1.49
C LYS A 132 -22.78 2.08 -0.75
N ALA A 133 -21.61 2.40 -1.28
CA ALA A 133 -20.34 2.18 -0.59
C ALA A 133 -20.15 3.20 0.55
N SER A 134 -19.44 2.81 1.61
CA SER A 134 -18.99 3.71 2.67
C SER A 134 -17.51 4.00 2.52
N THR A 135 -17.10 5.27 2.58
CA THR A 135 -15.69 5.66 2.62
C THR A 135 -15.15 5.44 4.03
N ILE A 136 -14.19 4.54 4.16
CA ILE A 136 -13.62 4.14 5.47
C ILE A 136 -12.21 4.70 5.70
N CYS A 137 -11.57 5.23 4.67
CA CYS A 137 -10.27 5.89 4.77
C CYS A 137 -10.19 7.09 3.82
N LYS A 138 -9.67 8.20 4.32
CA LYS A 138 -9.28 9.39 3.55
C LYS A 138 -7.85 9.75 3.95
N SER A 139 -6.90 9.50 3.06
CA SER A 139 -5.48 9.70 3.33
C SER A 139 -4.82 10.49 2.21
N ASN A 140 -3.50 10.64 2.28
CA ASN A 140 -2.73 11.31 1.25
C ASN A 140 -1.33 10.69 1.11
N PHE A 141 -0.86 10.54 -0.12
CA PHE A 141 0.48 10.00 -0.39
C PHE A 141 1.60 10.87 0.20
N LYS A 142 1.35 12.16 0.43
CA LYS A 142 2.35 13.08 0.98
C LYS A 142 2.84 12.74 2.40
N TYR A 143 2.14 11.84 3.09
CA TYR A 143 2.54 11.38 4.42
C TYR A 143 3.68 10.35 4.40
N MET A 144 4.07 9.85 3.24
CA MET A 144 5.16 8.88 3.13
C MET A 144 6.49 9.49 3.62
N TYR A 145 7.12 8.80 4.59
CA TYR A 145 8.37 9.25 5.20
C TYR A 145 9.59 9.04 4.30
N TRP A 146 9.59 8.00 3.48
CA TRP A 146 10.63 7.69 2.50
C TRP A 146 10.11 7.96 1.09
N THR A 147 10.86 8.74 0.30
CA THR A 147 10.48 9.08 -1.07
C THR A 147 10.72 7.90 -2.02
N MET A 148 10.08 7.91 -3.19
CA MET A 148 10.33 6.90 -4.24
C MET A 148 11.80 6.88 -4.70
N LYS A 149 12.47 8.04 -4.72
CA LYS A 149 13.91 8.14 -5.03
C LYS A 149 14.74 7.33 -4.03
N GLN A 150 14.45 7.51 -2.73
CA GLN A 150 15.13 6.78 -1.67
C GLN A 150 14.84 5.29 -1.73
N GLN A 151 13.59 4.90 -1.98
CA GLN A 151 13.20 3.50 -2.12
C GLN A 151 13.99 2.81 -3.24
N LEU A 152 14.07 3.42 -4.43
CA LEU A 152 14.81 2.85 -5.56
C LEU A 152 16.34 2.86 -5.36
N ALA A 153 16.88 3.95 -4.81
CA ALA A 153 18.31 4.03 -4.49
C ALA A 153 18.69 2.95 -3.46
N HIS A 154 17.88 2.77 -2.41
CA HIS A 154 18.10 1.72 -1.42
C HIS A 154 17.95 0.32 -2.02
N HIS A 155 16.94 0.09 -2.87
CA HIS A 155 16.71 -1.20 -3.51
C HIS A 155 17.92 -1.66 -4.32
N THR A 156 18.62 -0.72 -4.97
CA THR A 156 19.73 -1.03 -5.89
C THR A 156 21.12 -0.86 -5.27
N VAL A 157 21.24 -0.37 -4.03
CA VAL A 157 22.54 -0.06 -3.38
C VAL A 157 23.47 -1.27 -3.27
N ASN A 158 22.91 -2.47 -3.18
CA ASN A 158 23.67 -3.73 -3.10
C ASN A 158 24.02 -4.31 -4.49
N GLY A 159 23.72 -3.59 -5.57
CA GLY A 159 23.88 -4.06 -6.95
C GLY A 159 22.69 -4.82 -7.51
N CYS A 160 21.55 -4.90 -6.81
CA CYS A 160 20.31 -5.46 -7.36
C CYS A 160 19.94 -4.73 -8.66
N ASN A 161 19.62 -5.49 -9.72
CA ASN A 161 19.22 -4.94 -11.01
C ASN A 161 17.69 -4.78 -11.07
N ALA A 162 17.23 -3.53 -11.08
CA ALA A 162 15.88 -3.19 -11.47
C ALA A 162 15.75 -3.28 -13.00
N ARG A 163 14.55 -3.64 -13.47
CA ARG A 163 14.22 -3.81 -14.88
C ARG A 163 12.96 -3.00 -15.25
N PRO A 164 12.82 -2.59 -16.52
CA PRO A 164 11.58 -2.00 -16.99
C PRO A 164 10.36 -2.86 -16.66
N GLY A 165 9.37 -2.26 -16.00
CA GLY A 165 8.15 -2.95 -15.58
C GLY A 165 8.20 -3.57 -14.18
N ASP A 166 9.36 -3.56 -13.50
CA ASP A 166 9.38 -3.87 -12.06
C ASP A 166 8.50 -2.84 -11.31
N LEU A 167 7.79 -3.31 -10.29
CA LEU A 167 6.81 -2.52 -9.54
C LEU A 167 7.25 -2.43 -8.07
N LEU A 168 7.51 -1.21 -7.59
CA LEU A 168 7.89 -0.95 -6.20
C LEU A 168 6.74 -0.23 -5.49
N ALA A 169 6.24 -0.84 -4.42
CA ALA A 169 5.10 -0.35 -3.67
C ALA A 169 5.54 0.44 -2.43
N SER A 170 4.76 1.44 -2.05
CA SER A 170 5.07 2.37 -0.95
C SER A 170 5.06 1.73 0.44
N GLY A 171 4.38 0.59 0.59
CA GLY A 171 3.85 0.12 1.87
C GLY A 171 2.54 0.84 2.21
N THR A 172 1.89 0.39 3.29
CA THR A 172 0.60 0.95 3.74
C THR A 172 0.70 2.46 3.98
N ILE A 173 -0.18 3.23 3.35
CA ILE A 173 -0.25 4.68 3.49
C ILE A 173 -1.23 5.01 4.62
N SER A 174 -0.67 5.45 5.75
CA SER A 174 -1.43 5.93 6.90
C SER A 174 -1.02 7.35 7.23
N GLY A 175 -2.00 8.26 7.30
CA GLY A 175 -1.77 9.62 7.78
C GLY A 175 -1.82 9.72 9.31
N PRO A 176 -1.67 10.94 9.85
CA PRO A 176 -1.63 11.16 11.30
C PRO A 176 -2.98 10.95 11.99
N ASP A 177 -4.09 11.14 11.27
CA ASP A 177 -5.44 11.07 11.83
C ASP A 177 -6.02 9.65 11.70
N PRO A 178 -6.79 9.15 12.68
CA PRO A 178 -7.36 7.81 12.61
C PRO A 178 -8.23 7.51 11.37
N GLU A 179 -8.88 8.54 10.80
CA GLU A 179 -9.65 8.40 9.55
C GLU A 179 -8.79 8.22 8.29
N SER A 180 -7.46 8.37 8.43
CA SER A 180 -6.49 8.29 7.34
C SER A 180 -5.62 7.03 7.41
N PHE A 181 -5.94 6.09 8.30
CA PHE A 181 -5.23 4.80 8.41
C PHE A 181 -5.53 3.89 7.22
N GLY A 182 -4.47 3.34 6.63
CA GLY A 182 -4.51 2.65 5.34
C GLY A 182 -4.93 1.19 5.39
N SER A 183 -5.23 0.61 6.55
CA SER A 183 -5.71 -0.77 6.66
C SER A 183 -6.84 -0.93 7.66
N MET A 184 -7.67 -1.95 7.47
CA MET A 184 -8.72 -2.27 8.44
C MET A 184 -8.13 -2.78 9.76
N LEU A 185 -6.90 -3.30 9.75
CA LEU A 185 -6.15 -3.65 10.96
C LEU A 185 -5.95 -2.43 11.86
N GLU A 186 -5.57 -1.29 11.28
CA GLU A 186 -5.37 -0.04 12.00
C GLU A 186 -6.71 0.64 12.35
N LEU A 187 -7.61 0.76 11.38
CA LEU A 187 -8.93 1.41 11.54
C LEU A 187 -9.77 0.73 12.64
N SER A 188 -9.77 -0.61 12.67
CA SER A 188 -10.47 -1.41 13.69
C SER A 188 -9.65 -1.61 14.97
N TRP A 189 -8.41 -1.11 15.03
CA TRP A 189 -7.48 -1.37 16.13
C TRP A 189 -7.38 -2.86 16.49
N ARG A 190 -6.97 -3.67 15.52
CA ARG A 190 -6.91 -5.14 15.63
C ARG A 190 -8.26 -5.77 16.01
N GLY A 191 -9.35 -5.21 15.50
CA GLY A 191 -10.71 -5.67 15.76
C GLY A 191 -11.30 -5.26 17.11
N SER A 192 -10.60 -4.46 17.92
CA SER A 192 -11.15 -3.96 19.18
C SER A 192 -12.11 -2.78 19.01
N LYS A 193 -12.15 -2.18 17.81
CA LYS A 193 -13.04 -1.09 17.41
C LYS A 193 -13.78 -1.49 16.13
N THR A 194 -15.00 -0.99 15.96
CA THR A 194 -15.82 -1.23 14.77
C THR A 194 -15.69 -0.08 13.79
N ILE A 195 -15.58 -0.41 12.50
CA ILE A 195 -15.67 0.51 11.38
C ILE A 195 -17.15 0.60 10.97
N ASP A 196 -17.74 1.79 11.03
CA ASP A 196 -19.12 2.02 10.61
C ASP A 196 -19.21 2.08 9.07
N LEU A 197 -20.07 1.26 8.50
CA LEU A 197 -20.36 1.27 7.07
C LEU A 197 -21.70 1.98 6.75
N GLY A 198 -22.42 2.47 7.77
CA GLY A 198 -23.74 3.08 7.63
C GLY A 198 -24.87 2.05 7.52
N GLY A 199 -26.11 2.49 7.78
CA GLY A 199 -27.29 1.62 7.70
C GLY A 199 -27.32 0.48 8.72
N GLY A 200 -26.57 0.59 9.83
CA GLY A 200 -26.44 -0.44 10.85
C GLY A 200 -25.40 -1.51 10.54
N GLU A 201 -24.72 -1.42 9.40
CA GLU A 201 -23.62 -2.32 9.02
C GLU A 201 -22.29 -1.85 9.62
N SER A 202 -21.48 -2.80 10.07
CA SER A 202 -20.13 -2.53 10.55
C SER A 202 -19.15 -3.63 10.18
N ARG A 203 -17.86 -3.33 10.25
CA ARG A 203 -16.76 -4.28 10.03
C ARG A 203 -15.65 -4.12 11.06
N THR A 204 -14.89 -5.19 11.24
CA THR A 204 -13.54 -5.16 11.81
C THR A 204 -12.54 -5.56 10.72
N PHE A 205 -12.86 -6.63 10.00
CA PHE A 205 -12.19 -7.13 8.81
C PHE A 205 -13.22 -7.34 7.67
N LEU A 206 -12.72 -7.61 6.46
CA LEU A 206 -13.55 -7.87 5.29
C LEU A 206 -14.33 -9.18 5.44
N LYS A 207 -15.51 -9.22 4.83
CA LYS A 207 -16.35 -10.41 4.69
C LYS A 207 -16.51 -10.79 3.22
N ASP A 208 -16.91 -12.03 2.98
CA ASP A 208 -17.34 -12.48 1.65
C ASP A 208 -18.39 -11.53 1.08
N GLY A 209 -18.25 -11.20 -0.21
CA GLY A 209 -19.14 -10.28 -0.90
C GLY A 209 -18.82 -8.80 -0.71
N ASP A 210 -17.94 -8.42 0.22
CA ASP A 210 -17.47 -7.04 0.35
C ASP A 210 -16.64 -6.64 -0.89
N GLU A 211 -16.96 -5.49 -1.47
CA GLU A 211 -16.19 -4.87 -2.55
C GLU A 211 -15.39 -3.69 -2.00
N VAL A 212 -14.08 -3.70 -2.24
CA VAL A 212 -13.17 -2.61 -1.89
C VAL A 212 -12.82 -1.84 -3.15
N THR A 213 -12.91 -0.52 -3.08
CA THR A 213 -12.46 0.38 -4.14
C THR A 213 -11.51 1.42 -3.57
N ILE A 214 -10.29 1.48 -4.13
CA ILE A 214 -9.32 2.55 -3.90
C ILE A 214 -9.42 3.52 -5.07
N THR A 215 -9.46 4.81 -4.76
CA THR A 215 -9.40 5.91 -5.74
C THR A 215 -8.42 6.96 -5.27
N GLY A 216 -7.80 7.66 -6.22
CA GLY A 216 -6.85 8.72 -5.94
C GLY A 216 -6.88 9.81 -6.98
N TYR A 217 -6.61 11.04 -6.55
CA TYR A 217 -6.41 12.16 -7.46
C TYR A 217 -5.55 13.29 -6.87
N CYS A 218 -4.80 13.94 -7.74
CA CYS A 218 -4.23 15.26 -7.50
C CYS A 218 -5.26 16.35 -7.87
N GLU A 219 -5.34 17.42 -7.07
CA GLU A 219 -6.24 18.54 -7.30
C GLU A 219 -5.47 19.73 -7.88
N GLY A 220 -5.81 20.11 -9.11
CA GLY A 220 -5.29 21.30 -9.78
C GLY A 220 -6.29 22.46 -9.75
N ARG A 221 -5.96 23.58 -10.41
CA ARG A 221 -6.88 24.72 -10.53
C ARG A 221 -7.91 24.45 -11.64
N GLY A 222 -9.04 23.86 -11.26
CA GLY A 222 -10.14 23.56 -12.18
C GLY A 222 -9.98 22.26 -12.97
N TYR A 223 -9.04 21.39 -12.57
CA TYR A 223 -8.82 20.07 -13.15
C TYR A 223 -8.30 19.08 -12.10
N ARG A 224 -8.37 17.78 -12.41
CA ARG A 224 -7.77 16.72 -11.60
C ARG A 224 -6.91 15.80 -12.45
N VAL A 225 -5.85 15.27 -11.86
CA VAL A 225 -5.12 14.11 -12.39
C VAL A 225 -5.52 12.91 -11.54
N GLY A 226 -6.37 12.05 -12.10
CA GLY A 226 -6.95 10.90 -11.40
C GLY A 226 -6.34 9.58 -11.85
N PHE A 227 -6.36 8.60 -10.95
CA PHE A 227 -5.80 7.26 -11.19
C PHE A 227 -6.83 6.20 -11.61
N GLY A 228 -8.10 6.61 -11.76
CA GLY A 228 -9.20 5.66 -11.96
C GLY A 228 -9.48 4.86 -10.68
N GLN A 229 -9.77 3.57 -10.83
CA GLN A 229 -10.15 2.68 -9.73
C GLN A 229 -9.18 1.50 -9.61
N CYS A 230 -8.81 1.16 -8.38
CA CYS A 230 -8.25 -0.13 -8.01
C CYS A 230 -9.31 -0.86 -7.17
N GLN A 231 -9.97 -1.85 -7.78
CA GLN A 231 -11.18 -2.47 -7.23
C GLN A 231 -11.06 -4.00 -7.16
N GLY A 232 -11.61 -4.60 -6.11
CA GLY A 232 -11.78 -6.04 -6.02
C GLY A 232 -12.90 -6.43 -5.05
N LYS A 233 -13.57 -7.54 -5.37
CA LYS A 233 -14.64 -8.12 -4.55
C LYS A 233 -14.16 -9.42 -3.91
N ILE A 234 -14.41 -9.57 -2.61
CA ILE A 234 -14.07 -10.79 -1.89
C ILE A 234 -15.04 -11.90 -2.29
N ILE A 235 -14.48 -13.02 -2.73
CA ILE A 235 -15.22 -14.25 -3.01
C ILE A 235 -15.05 -15.24 -1.84
N PRO A 236 -16.06 -16.08 -1.58
CA PRO A 236 -15.95 -17.12 -0.56
C PRO A 236 -14.73 -18.01 -0.79
N ALA A 237 -14.07 -18.39 0.31
CA ALA A 237 -13.03 -19.41 0.27
C ALA A 237 -13.59 -20.73 -0.25
N LEU A 238 -12.75 -21.52 -0.92
CA LEU A 238 -13.11 -22.87 -1.34
C LEU A 238 -13.43 -23.72 -0.10
N GLN A 239 -14.55 -24.43 -0.12
CA GLN A 239 -14.86 -25.45 0.89
C GLN A 239 -13.93 -26.64 0.66
N GLN A 240 -13.23 -27.08 1.71
CA GLN A 240 -12.43 -28.31 1.72
C GLN A 240 -13.17 -29.41 2.48
#